data_AF-A0A9Q8BMN5-F1
#
_entry.id   AF-A0A9Q8BMN5-F1
#
_cell.length_a   1.000
_cell.length_b   1.000
_cell.length_c   1.000
_cell.angle_alpha   90.00
_cell.angle_beta   90.00
_cell.angle_gamma   90.00
#
_symmetry.space_group_name_H-M   'P 1'
#
loop_
_entity.id
_entity.type
_entity.pdbx_description
1 polymer ?
#
loop_
_entity_poly.entity_id
_entity_poly.type
_entity_poly.pdbx_seq_one_letter_code
_entity_poly.pdbx_strand_id
1 'polypeptide(L)' 'MMRCQDYLQLDPRTWTPMVIWLMNDPFSLQPPEWTDFHEAELVLTPILTEICRQEPDAWLTSLRERLNSYQQVRSLN' A
#
# COMPACT_ATOMS: atom_id res chain seq x y z
N MET A 1 -7.45 -2.57 -12.66
CA MET A 1 -6.79 -2.11 -11.43
C MET A 1 -7.86 -1.50 -10.53
N MET A 2 -7.65 -1.49 -9.21
CA MET A 2 -8.64 -1.06 -8.21
C MET A 2 -8.48 0.43 -7.90
N ARG A 3 -9.59 1.18 -7.73
CA ARG A 3 -9.54 2.57 -7.24
C ARG A 3 -9.55 2.62 -5.71
N CYS A 4 -9.15 3.76 -5.15
CA CYS A 4 -9.25 4.01 -3.71
C CYS A 4 -10.67 3.85 -3.17
N GLN A 5 -11.68 4.31 -3.92
CA GLN A 5 -13.09 4.13 -3.55
C GLN A 5 -13.51 2.66 -3.47
N ASP A 6 -12.95 1.79 -4.31
CA ASP A 6 -13.23 0.35 -4.28
C ASP A 6 -12.53 -0.30 -3.08
N TYR A 7 -11.29 0.10 -2.79
CA TYR A 7 -10.53 -0.36 -1.62
C TYR A 7 -11.24 -0.05 -0.30
N LEU A 8 -11.76 1.18 -0.16
CA LEU A 8 -12.48 1.60 1.05
C LEU A 8 -13.79 0.85 1.29
N GLN A 9 -14.35 0.22 0.24
CA GLN A 9 -15.56 -0.60 0.32
C GLN A 9 -15.28 -2.07 0.65
N LEU A 10 -14.02 -2.49 0.63
CA LEU A 10 -13.65 -3.85 1.02
C LEU A 10 -13.86 -4.08 2.52
N ASP A 11 -13.99 -5.35 2.91
CA ASP A 11 -13.89 -5.75 4.31
C ASP A 11 -12.52 -5.31 4.86
N PRO A 12 -12.45 -4.58 5.98
CA PRO A 12 -11.18 -4.10 6.54
C PRO A 12 -10.14 -5.18 6.80
N ARG A 13 -10.55 -6.44 7.01
CA ARG A 13 -9.64 -7.58 7.16
C ARG A 13 -8.84 -7.89 5.89
N THR A 14 -9.26 -7.37 4.74
CA THR A 14 -8.59 -7.54 3.45
C THR A 14 -7.61 -6.42 3.12
N TRP A 15 -7.60 -5.33 3.89
CA TRP A 15 -6.80 -4.15 3.57
C TRP A 15 -5.30 -4.42 3.60
N THR A 16 -4.79 -5.05 4.66
CA THR A 16 -3.37 -5.40 4.75
C THR A 16 -2.93 -6.37 3.65
N PRO A 17 -3.66 -7.46 3.34
CA PRO A 17 -3.38 -8.27 2.15
C PRO A 17 -3.32 -7.48 0.84
N MET A 18 -4.21 -6.50 0.65
CA MET A 18 -4.20 -5.62 -0.54
C MET A 18 -2.98 -4.72 -0.59
N VAL A 19 -2.54 -4.18 0.55
CA VAL A 19 -1.31 -3.38 0.67
C VAL A 19 -0.09 -4.24 0.33
N ILE A 20 0.00 -5.44 0.89
CA ILE A 20 1.10 -6.38 0.59
C ILE A 20 1.14 -6.70 -0.90
N TRP A 21 -0.01 -6.97 -1.52
CA TRP A 21 -0.10 -7.19 -2.97
C TRP A 21 0.35 -5.96 -3.77
N LEU A 22 -0.05 -4.75 -3.35
CA LEU A 22 0.31 -3.50 -4.01
C LEU A 22 1.84 -3.22 -3.94
N MET A 23 2.46 -3.51 -2.80
CA MET A 23 3.87 -3.20 -2.56
C MET A 23 4.80 -4.24 -3.18
N ASN A 24 4.44 -5.52 -3.08
CA ASN A 24 5.25 -6.64 -3.57
C ASN A 24 4.98 -6.97 -5.05
N ASP A 25 4.85 -5.94 -5.90
CA ASP A 25 4.50 -6.05 -7.33
C ASP A 25 5.02 -7.34 -7.98
N PRO A 26 4.10 -8.25 -8.37
CA PRO A 26 4.47 -9.54 -8.93
C PRO A 26 5.17 -9.43 -10.28
N PHE A 27 5.23 -8.22 -10.88
CA PHE A 27 5.84 -7.96 -12.19
C PHE A 27 7.18 -7.20 -12.10
N SER A 28 7.68 -6.92 -10.89
CA SER A 28 9.01 -6.33 -10.71
C SER A 28 10.10 -7.28 -11.19
N LEU A 29 11.01 -6.79 -12.04
CA LEU A 29 12.22 -7.52 -12.48
C LEU A 29 13.32 -7.54 -11.41
N GLN A 30 13.22 -6.68 -10.39
CA GLN A 30 14.12 -6.69 -9.24
C GLN A 30 13.56 -7.63 -8.17
N PRO A 31 14.41 -8.43 -7.48
CA PRO A 31 13.95 -9.25 -6.38
C PRO A 31 13.23 -8.35 -5.37
N PRO A 32 11.98 -8.65 -5.00
CA PRO A 32 11.23 -7.77 -4.12
C PRO A 32 11.94 -7.71 -2.78
N GLU A 33 12.25 -6.50 -2.32
CA GLU A 33 12.30 -6.28 -0.87
C GLU A 33 10.88 -6.52 -0.38
N TRP A 34 10.65 -7.73 0.11
CA TRP A 34 9.34 -8.12 0.61
C TRP A 34 8.96 -7.17 1.72
N THR A 35 7.82 -6.52 1.55
CA THR A 35 7.25 -5.71 2.62
C THR A 35 6.99 -6.62 3.82
N ASP A 36 7.58 -6.27 4.95
CA ASP A 36 7.35 -6.96 6.21
C ASP A 36 5.85 -6.89 6.58
N PHE A 37 5.27 -8.01 7.01
CA PHE A 37 3.84 -8.08 7.32
C PHE A 37 3.44 -7.14 8.45
N HIS A 38 4.30 -6.98 9.46
CA HIS A 38 4.07 -6.07 10.58
C HIS A 38 4.14 -4.61 10.13
N GLU A 39 5.06 -4.28 9.22
CA GLU A 39 5.10 -2.95 8.60
C GLU A 39 3.87 -2.66 7.74
N ALA A 40 3.46 -3.62 6.91
CA ALA A 40 2.26 -3.48 6.10
C ALA A 40 1.03 -3.19 6.96
N GLU A 41 0.86 -3.92 8.06
CA GLU A 41 -0.27 -3.79 8.99
C GLU A 41 -0.23 -2.46 9.75
N LEU A 42 0.88 -2.15 10.43
CA LEU A 42 0.95 -1.07 11.41
C LEU A 42 1.24 0.30 10.79
N VAL A 43 1.82 0.34 9.58
CA VAL A 43 2.29 1.58 8.96
C VAL A 43 1.60 1.82 7.63
N LEU A 44 1.73 0.90 6.67
CA LEU A 44 1.32 1.17 5.30
C LEU A 44 -0.20 1.11 5.11
N THR A 45 -0.88 0.18 5.80
CA THR A 45 -2.34 0.06 5.77
C THR A 45 -3.04 1.35 6.24
N PRO A 46 -2.71 1.92 7.42
CA PRO A 46 -3.35 3.18 7.83
C PRO A 46 -2.99 4.35 6.90
N ILE A 47 -1.75 4.44 6.41
CA ILE A 47 -1.35 5.48 5.44
C ILE A 47 -2.14 5.39 4.15
N LEU A 48 -2.21 4.20 3.52
CA LEU A 48 -2.97 4.01 2.29
C LEU A 48 -4.46 4.32 2.48
N THR A 49 -5.02 3.88 3.61
CA THR A 49 -6.42 4.14 3.95
C THR A 49 -6.71 5.63 4.06
N GLU A 50 -5.80 6.39 4.69
CA GLU A 50 -5.94 7.84 4.80
C GLU A 50 -5.79 8.54 3.45
N ILE A 51 -4.80 8.17 2.63
CA ILE A 51 -4.66 8.68 1.26
C ILE A 51 -5.95 8.40 0.46
N CYS A 52 -6.49 7.18 0.54
CA CYS A 52 -7.69 6.82 -0.21
C CYS A 52 -8.95 7.55 0.25
N ARG A 53 -9.04 7.99 1.52
CA ARG A 53 -10.13 8.87 1.98
C ARG A 53 -10.02 10.26 1.39
N GLN A 54 -8.80 10.76 1.19
CA GLN A 54 -8.53 12.09 0.63
C GLN A 54 -8.64 12.10 -0.90
N GLU A 55 -8.30 10.98 -1.55
CA GLU A 55 -8.19 10.83 -3.00
C GLU A 55 -9.00 9.61 -3.51
N PRO A 56 -10.34 9.58 -3.37
CA PRO A 56 -11.16 8.39 -3.66
C PRO A 56 -11.08 7.93 -5.12
N ASP A 57 -10.86 8.85 -6.06
CA ASP A 57 -10.79 8.55 -7.49
C ASP A 57 -9.43 8.00 -7.96
N ALA A 58 -8.40 8.08 -7.10
CA ALA A 58 -7.05 7.63 -7.41
C ALA A 58 -6.98 6.11 -7.64
N TRP A 59 -6.08 5.68 -8.53
CA TRP A 59 -5.79 4.26 -8.74
C TRP A 59 -4.79 3.77 -7.70
N LEU A 60 -5.05 2.64 -7.02
CA LEU A 60 -4.14 2.11 -5.99
C LEU A 60 -2.70 1.96 -6.50
N THR A 61 -2.53 1.47 -7.73
CA THR A 61 -1.22 1.25 -8.34
C THR A 61 -0.42 2.52 -8.55
N SER A 62 -1.07 3.67 -8.72
CA SER A 62 -0.38 4.98 -8.79
C SER A 62 0.15 5.46 -7.44
N LEU A 63 -0.30 4.86 -6.32
CA LEU A 63 0.12 5.24 -4.97
C LEU A 63 1.36 4.48 -4.48
N ARG A 64 1.82 3.46 -5.22
CA ARG A 64 2.93 2.60 -4.81
C ARG A 64 4.21 3.37 -4.53
N GLU A 65 4.64 4.25 -5.43
CA GLU A 65 5.86 5.03 -5.26
C GLU A 65 5.78 5.96 -4.05
N ARG A 66 4.60 6.54 -3.80
CA ARG A 66 4.34 7.33 -2.59
C ARG A 66 4.47 6.47 -1.34
N LEU A 67 3.90 5.27 -1.33
CA LEU A 67 4.02 4.33 -0.21
C LEU A 67 5.48 3.90 0.05
N ASN A 68 6.25 3.62 -1.01
CA ASN A 68 7.68 3.29 -0.90
C ASN A 68 8.48 4.40 -0.19
N SER A 69 8.14 5.68 -0.42
CA SER A 69 8.84 6.80 0.21
C SER A 69 8.69 6.80 1.74
N TYR A 70 7.56 6.33 2.28
CA TYR A 70 7.35 6.22 3.72
C TYR A 70 8.20 5.10 4.35
N GLN A 71 8.46 4.02 3.63
CA GLN A 71 9.37 2.96 4.09
C GLN A 71 10.83 3.44 4.14
N GLN A 72 11.26 4.18 3.12
CA GLN A 72 12.64 4.68 3.04
C GLN A 72 12.97 5.65 4.18
N VAL A 73 12.06 6.56 4.53
CA VAL A 73 12.23 7.48 5.68
C VAL A 73 12.43 6.72 6.99
N ARG A 74 11.81 5.54 7.14
CA ARG A 74 11.95 4.73 8.35
C ARG A 74 13.29 3.99 8.41
N SER A 75 13.81 3.50 7.29
CA SER A 75 15.12 2.81 7.24
C SER A 75 16.32 3.69 7.64
N LEU A 76 16.13 5.00 7.65
CA LEU A 76 17.15 6.00 8.00
C LEU A 76 17.16 6.40 9.49
N ASN A 77 16.18 5.93 10.28
CA ASN A 77 16.07 6.16 11.73
C ASN A 77 16.30 4.87 12.52
#